data_AF-A0A4Y2IXG9-F1
#
_entry.id   AF-A0A4Y2IXG9-F1
#
_cell.length_a   1.000
_cell.length_b   1.000
_cell.length_c   1.000
_cell.angle_alpha   90.00
_cell.angle_beta   90.00
_cell.angle_gamma   90.00
#
_symmetry.space_group_name_H-M   'P 1'
#
loop_
_entity.id
_entity.type
_entity.pdbx_description
1 polymer ?
#
loop_
_entity_poly.entity_id
_entity_poly.type
_entity_poly.pdbx_seq_one_letter_code
_entity_poly.pdbx_strand_id
1 'polypeptide(L)' 'MKKVGVRPFATILPGFTNIFPDFLLDEYFTLLTRSVVVTLSHQVGTAKMGDPKDPTTVVDPQL' A
#
# COMPACT_ATOMS: atom_id res chain seq x y z
N MET A 1 8.70 -15.01 1.66
CA MET A 1 9.27 -14.21 0.55
C MET A 1 10.74 -14.52 0.26
N LYS A 2 11.68 -14.41 1.22
CA LYS A 2 13.10 -14.78 0.98
C LYS A 2 13.33 -16.25 0.57
N LYS A 3 12.57 -17.20 1.14
CA LYS A 3 12.67 -18.65 0.83
C LYS A 3 12.35 -19.04 -0.62
N VAL A 4 11.63 -18.19 -1.35
CA VAL A 4 11.24 -18.44 -2.76
C VAL A 4 12.02 -17.56 -3.74
N GLY A 5 13.13 -16.95 -3.30
CA GLY A 5 14.04 -16.18 -4.17
C GLY A 5 13.52 -14.81 -4.63
N VAL A 6 12.44 -14.30 -4.04
CA VAL A 6 11.87 -13.00 -4.41
C VAL A 6 12.79 -11.87 -3.97
N ARG A 7 13.01 -10.90 -4.88
CA ARG A 7 13.76 -9.66 -4.64
C ARG A 7 12.84 -8.46 -4.93
N PRO A 8 12.92 -7.37 -4.16
CA PRO A 8 12.26 -6.12 -4.54
C PRO A 8 12.71 -5.66 -5.93
N PHE A 9 11.83 -4.94 -6.65
CA PHE A 9 12.23 -4.26 -7.87
C PHE A 9 13.30 -3.21 -7.55
N ALA A 10 14.32 -3.12 -8.41
CA ALA A 10 15.39 -2.13 -8.25
C ALA A 10 14.95 -0.71 -8.63
N THR A 11 13.86 -0.60 -9.40
CA THR A 11 13.32 0.65 -9.94
C THR A 11 12.00 0.99 -9.26
N ILE A 12 11.73 2.28 -9.06
CA ILE A 12 10.51 2.75 -8.37
C ILE A 12 9.24 2.38 -9.15
N LEU A 13 9.26 2.59 -10.47
CA LEU A 13 8.17 2.22 -11.36
C LEU A 13 8.72 1.55 -12.63
N PRO A 14 8.73 0.21 -12.70
CA PRO A 14 9.19 -0.52 -13.87
C PRO A 14 8.50 -0.02 -15.16
N GLY A 15 9.29 0.35 -16.17
CA GLY A 15 8.81 0.88 -17.46
C GLY A 15 8.88 2.39 -17.61
N PHE A 16 9.06 3.15 -16.52
CA PHE A 16 9.19 4.62 -16.58
C PHE A 16 10.64 5.13 -16.53
N THR A 17 11.60 4.25 -16.21
CA THR A 17 13.03 4.60 -16.07
C THR A 17 13.71 5.04 -17.36
N ASN A 18 13.14 4.72 -18.52
CA ASN A 18 13.62 5.21 -19.82
C ASN A 18 13.17 6.65 -20.12
N ILE A 19 12.27 7.19 -19.31
CA ILE A 19 11.63 8.50 -19.53
C ILE A 19 12.09 9.49 -18.45
N PHE A 20 12.21 9.02 -17.20
CA PHE A 20 12.68 9.84 -16.08
C PHE A 20 13.65 9.06 -15.17
N PRO A 21 14.72 9.70 -14.65
CA PRO A 21 15.52 9.16 -13.56
C PRO A 21 14.68 8.83 -12.31
N ASP A 22 15.05 7.78 -11.58
CA ASP A 22 14.31 7.31 -10.41
C ASP A 22 14.10 8.41 -9.34
N PHE A 23 15.10 9.26 -9.09
CA PHE A 23 14.98 10.33 -8.08
C PHE A 23 13.88 11.36 -8.42
N LEU A 24 13.66 11.64 -9.71
CA LEU A 24 12.58 12.54 -10.14
C LEU A 24 11.22 11.86 -10.05
N LEU A 25 11.16 10.54 -10.26
CA LEU A 25 9.92 9.77 -10.09
C LEU A 25 9.48 9.75 -8.61
N ASP A 26 10.42 9.60 -7.68
CA ASP A 26 10.14 9.62 -6.24
C ASP A 26 9.55 10.97 -5.80
N GLU A 27 10.21 12.07 -6.18
CA GLU A 27 9.72 13.42 -5.89
C GLU A 27 8.35 13.69 -6.52
N TYR A 28 8.16 13.28 -7.78
CA TYR A 28 6.88 13.43 -8.49
C TYR A 28 5.74 12.67 -7.79
N PHE A 29 5.93 11.39 -7.47
CA PHE A 29 4.89 10.60 -6.81
C PHE A 29 4.65 11.04 -5.36
N THR A 30 5.68 11.51 -4.67
CA THR A 30 5.52 12.11 -3.33
C THR A 30 4.66 13.37 -3.39
N LEU A 31 4.88 14.24 -4.37
CA LEU A 31 4.04 15.43 -4.56
C LEU A 31 2.61 15.03 -4.92
N LEU A 32 2.45 14.12 -5.90
CA LEU A 32 1.15 13.67 -6.38
C LEU A 32 0.29 13.06 -5.26
N THR A 33 0.88 12.19 -4.43
CA THR A 33 0.17 11.55 -3.29
C THR A 33 -0.21 12.54 -2.20
N ARG A 34 0.40 13.72 -2.11
CA ARG A 34 0.03 14.78 -1.17
C ARG A 34 -1.02 15.72 -1.73
N SER A 35 -0.96 15.98 -3.04
CA SER A 35 -1.78 17.00 -3.69
C SER A 35 -3.06 16.44 -4.32
N VAL A 36 -3.06 15.18 -4.77
CA VAL A 36 -4.11 14.61 -5.61
C VAL A 36 -4.48 13.21 -5.13
N VAL A 37 -4.94 13.11 -3.89
CA VAL A 37 -5.60 11.90 -3.38
C VAL A 37 -7.09 12.16 -3.31
N VAL A 38 -7.86 11.34 -4.03
CA VAL A 38 -9.32 11.34 -4.01
C VAL A 38 -9.81 10.04 -3.39
N THR A 39 -10.94 10.12 -2.68
CA THR A 39 -11.55 8.91 -2.13
C THR A 39 -12.24 8.11 -3.22
N LEU A 40 -12.15 6.78 -3.13
CA LEU A 40 -12.97 5.85 -3.93
C LEU A 40 -14.23 5.40 -3.16
N SER A 41 -14.57 6.09 -2.06
CA SER A 41 -15.74 5.78 -1.21
C SER A 41 -15.77 4.34 -0.70
N HIS A 42 -14.60 3.78 -0.36
CA HIS A 42 -14.43 2.43 0.18
C HIS A 42 -13.96 2.46 1.64
N GLN A 43 -14.69 3.14 2.51
CA GLN A 43 -14.40 3.15 3.94
C GLN A 43 -14.91 1.86 4.58
N VAL A 44 -14.01 1.06 5.15
CA VAL A 44 -14.31 -0.22 5.81
C VAL A 44 -13.40 -0.42 7.02
N GLY A 45 -13.69 -1.42 7.86
CA GLY A 45 -12.79 -1.84 8.96
C GLY A 45 -12.96 -1.11 10.29
N THR A 46 -13.97 -0.27 10.46
CA THR A 46 -14.29 0.39 11.75
C THR A 46 -14.72 -0.61 12.83
N ALA A 47 -15.33 -1.73 12.44
CA ALA A 47 -15.62 -2.90 13.27
C ALA A 47 -14.91 -4.13 12.69
N LYS A 48 -13.58 -4.19 12.86
CA LYS A 48 -12.75 -5.26 12.29
C LYS A 48 -13.09 -6.62 12.96
N MET A 49 -13.37 -7.61 12.12
CA MET A 49 -13.36 -9.03 12.48
C MET A 49 -11.92 -9.51 12.64
N GLY A 50 -11.62 -10.28 13.68
CA GLY A 50 -10.25 -10.69 13.98
C GLY A 50 -10.13 -11.88 14.92
N ASP A 51 -8.89 -12.20 15.31
CA ASP A 51 -8.59 -13.24 16.27
C ASP A 51 -9.17 -12.85 17.65
N PRO A 52 -9.85 -13.75 18.39
CA PRO A 52 -10.32 -13.48 19.75
C PRO A 52 -9.21 -13.08 20.73
N LYS A 53 -7.95 -13.38 20.44
CA LYS A 53 -6.77 -13.00 21.25
C LYS A 53 -6.18 -11.65 20.83
N ASP A 54 -6.58 -11.09 19.70
CA ASP A 54 -6.22 -9.73 19.29
C ASP A 54 -7.15 -8.75 20.04
N PRO A 55 -6.62 -7.93 20.99
CA PRO A 55 -7.45 -7.00 21.77
C PRO A 55 -8.05 -5.87 20.92
N THR A 56 -7.69 -5.75 19.65
CA THR A 56 -8.27 -4.78 18.70
C THR A 56 -9.44 -5.35 17.89
N THR A 57 -9.78 -6.63 18.07
CA THR A 57 -10.94 -7.27 17.43
C THR A 57 -12.25 -6.69 17.97
N VAL A 58 -13.20 -6.39 17.07
CA VAL A 58 -14.51 -5.80 17.42
C VAL A 58 -15.64 -6.82 17.29
N VAL A 59 -15.59 -7.69 16.28
CA VAL A 59 -16.60 -8.74 16.03
C VAL A 59 -15.92 -10.08 15.83
N ASP A 60 -16.63 -11.16 16.14
CA ASP A 60 -16.14 -12.51 15.91
C ASP A 60 -16.40 -12.96 14.45
N PRO A 61 -15.93 -14.14 14.02
CA PRO A 61 -16.15 -14.62 12.64
C PRO A 61 -17.61 -14.87 12.23
N GLN A 62 -18.54 -14.85 13.19
CA GLN A 62 -19.98 -15.04 13.02
C GLN A 62 -20.78 -13.74 13.18
N LEU A 63 -20.09 -12.61 13.38
CA LEU A 63 -20.60 -11.24 13.61
C LEU A 63 -21.14 -11.01 15.01
#